data_AF-A0A803LD40-F1
#
_entry.id   AF-A0A803LD40-F1
#
_cell.length_a   1.000
_cell.length_b   1.000
_cell.length_c   1.000
_cell.angle_alpha   90.00
_cell.angle_beta   90.00
_cell.angle_gamma   90.00
#
_symmetry.space_group_name_H-M   'P 1'
#
loop_
_entity.id
_entity.type
_entity.pdbx_description
1 polymer ?
#
loop_
_entity_poly.entity_id
_entity_poly.type
_entity_poly.pdbx_seq_one_letter_code
_entity_poly.pdbx_strand_id
1 'polypeptide(L)'
;MAGTPTQTMIGRPILPEIAVHAVVEEHALDAKVIIFKKKRRKNYRRTKGHRQELTRLRITDVEGIEKPEAPPVGKTPKTSAKKVEKVAVAA
;
A
#
# COMPACT_ATOMS: atom_id res chain seq x y z
N MET A 1 11.04 -12.57 7.64
CA MET A 1 11.60 -13.37 6.53
C MET A 1 11.51 -12.53 5.28
N ALA A 2 12.53 -12.55 4.43
CA ALA A 2 12.54 -11.90 3.12
C ALA A 2 12.96 -12.91 2.06
N GLY A 3 12.31 -12.91 0.90
CA GLY A 3 12.52 -13.92 -0.13
C GLY A 3 12.82 -13.29 -1.49
N THR A 4 13.77 -13.89 -2.20
CA THR A 4 14.00 -13.75 -3.64
C THR A 4 13.59 -15.06 -4.33
N PRO A 5 13.54 -15.11 -5.68
CA PRO A 5 13.23 -16.35 -6.39
C PRO A 5 14.17 -17.52 -6.05
N THR A 6 15.41 -17.24 -5.63
CA THR A 6 16.46 -18.25 -5.42
C THR A 6 16.83 -18.43 -3.96
N GLN A 7 16.67 -17.40 -3.11
CA GLN A 7 17.13 -17.42 -1.73
C GLN A 7 16.07 -16.87 -0.79
N THR A 8 16.02 -17.41 0.44
CA THR A 8 15.15 -16.91 1.50
C THR A 8 15.99 -16.61 2.75
N MET A 9 15.89 -15.38 3.24
CA MET A 9 16.51 -14.93 4.48
C MET A 9 15.49 -15.03 5.62
N ILE A 10 15.81 -15.83 6.65
CA ILE A 10 14.95 -16.05 7.82
C ILE A 10 15.54 -15.29 9.01
N GLY A 11 14.78 -14.32 9.54
CA GLY A 11 15.17 -13.55 10.72
C GLY A 11 14.90 -14.28 12.03
N ARG A 12 15.57 -13.84 13.10
CA ARG A 12 15.37 -14.32 14.48
C ARG A 12 15.45 -13.13 15.45
N PRO A 13 14.34 -12.46 15.82
CA PRO A 13 13.00 -12.43 15.23
C PRO A 13 12.87 -11.47 14.04
N ILE A 14 13.80 -10.51 13.89
CA ILE A 14 13.82 -9.50 12.83
C ILE A 14 15.00 -9.72 11.87
N LEU A 15 14.96 -9.05 10.71
CA LEU A 15 16.08 -8.93 9.77
C LEU A 15 16.60 -7.48 9.87
N PRO A 16 17.80 -7.24 10.43
CA PRO A 16 18.22 -5.90 10.85
C PRO A 16 18.49 -4.93 9.70
N GLU A 17 18.89 -5.41 8.52
CA GLU A 17 19.30 -4.57 7.39
C GLU A 17 18.24 -4.46 6.28
N ILE A 18 16.99 -4.84 6.60
CA ILE A 18 15.88 -4.80 5.64
C ILE A 18 14.91 -3.69 6.03
N ALA A 19 14.60 -2.81 5.08
CA ALA A 19 13.60 -1.77 5.23
C ALA A 19 12.46 -1.97 4.22
N VAL A 20 11.22 -1.77 4.67
CA VAL A 20 10.04 -1.79 3.81
C VAL A 20 9.47 -0.38 3.76
N HIS A 21 9.51 0.22 2.58
CA HIS A 21 8.94 1.54 2.34
C HIS A 21 7.48 1.38 1.92
N ALA A 22 6.60 2.15 2.55
CA ALA A 22 5.18 2.12 2.30
C ALA A 22 4.58 3.53 2.38
N VAL A 23 3.52 3.75 1.61
CA VAL A 23 2.73 4.99 1.62
C VAL A 23 1.37 4.71 2.23
N VAL A 24 0.93 5.60 3.12
CA VAL A 24 -0.44 5.60 3.66
C VAL A 24 -1.36 6.19 2.60
N GLU A 25 -2.28 5.37 2.08
CA GLU A 25 -3.27 5.83 1.09
C GLU A 25 -4.46 6.48 1.78
N GLU A 26 -5.07 5.79 2.74
CA GLU A 26 -6.28 6.25 3.43
C GLU A 26 -6.44 5.61 4.81
N HIS A 27 -7.23 6.28 5.65
CA HIS A 27 -7.77 5.72 6.88
C HIS A 27 -9.25 5.39 6.66
N ALA A 28 -9.61 4.13 6.82
CA ALA A 28 -10.93 3.60 6.51
C ALA A 28 -11.54 2.89 7.73
N LEU A 29 -12.87 2.77 7.72
CA LEU A 29 -13.59 1.95 8.69
C LEU A 29 -13.93 0.60 8.05
N ASP A 30 -13.63 -0.47 8.77
CA ASP A 30 -13.99 -1.82 8.36
C ASP A 30 -15.52 -2.02 8.31
N ALA A 31 -15.94 -3.12 7.68
CA ALA A 31 -17.31 -3.59 7.69
C ALA A 31 -17.85 -3.69 9.13
N LYS A 32 -19.14 -3.38 9.29
CA LYS A 32 -19.78 -3.38 10.60
C LYS A 32 -19.91 -4.80 11.12
N VAL A 33 -19.14 -5.15 12.14
CA VAL A 33 -19.28 -6.40 12.88
C VAL A 33 -20.41 -6.25 13.89
N ILE A 34 -21.44 -7.11 13.80
CA ILE A 34 -22.58 -7.09 14.70
C ILE A 34 -22.32 -8.08 15.84
N ILE A 35 -22.11 -7.55 17.05
CA ILE A 35 -21.97 -8.33 18.27
C ILE A 35 -23.35 -8.50 18.89
N PHE A 36 -23.88 -9.72 18.79
CA PHE A 36 -25.15 -10.10 19.40
C PHE A 36 -24.92 -10.95 20.65
N LYS A 37 -25.38 -10.47 21.80
CA LYS A 37 -25.34 -11.20 23.08
C LYS A 37 -26.77 -11.56 23.47
N LYS A 38 -27.04 -12.85 23.72
CA LYS A 38 -28.34 -13.35 24.18
C LYS A 38 -28.14 -14.33 25.34
N LYS A 39 -28.97 -14.24 26.39
CA LYS A 39 -29.05 -15.24 27.45
C LYS A 39 -30.44 -15.88 27.45
N ARG A 40 -30.48 -17.22 27.48
CA ARG A 40 -31.73 -18.00 27.46
C ARG A 40 -32.55 -17.71 28.73
N ARG A 41 -33.88 -17.53 28.59
CA ARG A 41 -34.85 -17.33 29.68
C ARG A 41 -34.63 -16.11 30.60
N LYS A 42 -33.74 -15.17 30.22
CA LYS A 42 -33.46 -13.96 31.01
C LYS A 42 -33.96 -12.66 30.36
N ASN A 43 -34.73 -12.75 29.27
CA ASN A 43 -35.11 -11.62 28.41
C ASN A 43 -33.94 -10.68 28.02
N TYR A 44 -32.71 -11.18 28.14
CA TYR A 44 -31.51 -10.44 27.84
C TYR A 44 -31.12 -10.69 26.39
N ARG A 45 -31.25 -9.65 25.57
CA ARG A 45 -30.63 -9.54 24.24
C ARG A 45 -30.00 -8.17 24.09
N ARG A 46 -28.77 -8.10 23.58
CA ARG A 46 -28.08 -6.86 23.24
C ARG A 46 -27.43 -7.01 21.88
N THR A 47 -27.68 -6.06 21.00
CA THR A 47 -27.06 -5.98 19.68
C THR A 47 -26.23 -4.71 19.66
N LYS A 48 -24.91 -4.83 19.46
CA LYS A 48 -24.00 -3.68 19.32
C LYS A 48 -23.22 -3.83 18.02
N GLY A 49 -22.99 -2.74 17.31
CA GLY A 49 -22.06 -2.70 16.19
C GLY A 49 -20.65 -2.34 16.64
N HIS A 50 -19.65 -2.94 16.01
CA HIS A 50 -18.26 -2.49 16.03
C HIS A 50 -17.81 -2.22 14.60
N ARG A 51 -17.06 -1.14 14.40
CA ARG A 51 -16.31 -0.87 13.17
C ARG A 51 -14.87 -0.60 13.59
N GLN A 52 -13.95 -1.35 13.00
CA GLN A 52 -12.54 -1.20 13.29
C GLN A 52 -11.96 -0.10 12.42
N GLU A 53 -11.17 0.80 13.00
CA GLU A 53 -10.35 1.75 12.23
C GLU A 53 -9.17 0.99 11.62
N LEU A 54 -9.03 1.10 10.30
CA LEU A 54 -7.99 0.48 9.51
C LEU A 54 -7.23 1.56 8.73
N THR A 55 -5.96 1.31 8.50
CA THR A 55 -5.12 2.14 7.62
C THR A 55 -4.73 1.31 6.42
N ARG A 56 -5.04 1.81 5.22
CA ARG A 56 -4.66 1.17 3.98
C ARG A 56 -3.26 1.64 3.59
N LEU A 57 -2.34 0.67 3.53
CA LEU A 57 -0.95 0.89 3.16
C LEU A 57 -0.68 0.30 1.77
N ARG A 58 0.00 1.06 0.93
CA ARG A 58 0.59 0.58 -0.32
C ARG A 58 2.08 0.42 -0.14
N ILE A 59 2.59 -0.78 -0.37
CA ILE A 59 4.04 -1.05 -0.34
C ILE A 59 4.68 -0.52 -1.62
N THR A 60 5.74 0.28 -1.48
CA THR A 60 6.45 0.88 -2.60
C THR A 60 7.73 0.16 -2.93
N ASP A 61 8.54 -0.14 -1.91
CA ASP A 61 9.83 -0.81 -2.12
C ASP A 61 10.27 -1.61 -0.90
N VAL A 62 11.17 -2.56 -1.14
CA VAL A 62 11.82 -3.36 -0.12
C VAL A 62 13.32 -3.30 -0.35
N GLU A 63 14.02 -2.64 0.57
CA GLU A 63 15.46 -2.47 0.56
C GLU A 63 16.15 -3.58 1.37
N GLY A 64 17.44 -3.81 1.11
CA GLY A 64 18.22 -4.86 1.78
C GLY A 64 18.04 -6.25 1.18
N ILE A 65 17.50 -6.34 -0.04
CA ILE A 65 17.40 -7.57 -0.83
C ILE A 65 18.17 -7.35 -2.15
N GLU A 66 19.12 -8.22 -2.46
CA GLU A 66 19.77 -8.24 -3.77
C GLU A 66 18.72 -8.60 -4.85
N LYS A 67 18.29 -7.59 -5.61
CA LYS A 67 17.32 -7.75 -6.69
C LYS A 67 18.07 -8.28 -7.92
N PRO A 68 17.75 -9.48 -8.46
CA PRO A 68 18.33 -9.90 -9.72
C PRO A 68 17.85 -8.92 -10.82
N GLU A 69 18.81 -8.33 -11.52
CA GLU A 69 18.61 -7.27 -12.49
C GLU A 69 17.69 -7.76 -13.64
N ALA A 70 16.53 -7.14 -13.83
CA ALA A 70 15.73 -7.32 -15.03
C ALA A 70 16.39 -6.53 -16.18
N PRO A 71 16.49 -7.09 -17.41
CA PRO A 71 17.20 -6.45 -18.51
C PRO A 71 16.62 -5.05 -18.83
N PRO A 72 17.46 -4.06 -19.19
CA PRO A 72 17.03 -2.69 -19.37
C PRO A 72 16.14 -2.53 -20.60
N VAL A 73 14.83 -2.35 -20.39
CA VAL A 73 13.92 -1.87 -21.44
C VAL A 73 14.08 -0.36 -21.53
N GLY A 74 14.73 0.08 -22.62
CA GLY A 74 15.12 1.46 -22.88
C GLY A 74 13.98 2.47 -22.84
N LYS A 75 14.20 3.59 -22.14
CA LYS A 75 13.37 4.80 -22.24
C LYS A 75 13.75 5.53 -23.54
N THR A 76 12.81 5.60 -24.49
CA THR A 76 12.85 6.56 -25.60
C THR A 76 12.51 7.97 -25.08
N PRO A 77 13.27 9.02 -25.45
CA PRO A 77 12.97 10.39 -25.06
C PRO A 77 11.84 10.95 -25.94
N LYS A 78 10.67 11.21 -25.37
CA LYS A 78 9.66 12.06 -26.02
C LYS A 78 9.86 13.50 -25.58
N THR A 79 10.60 14.23 -26.41
CA THR A 79 10.57 15.70 -26.47
C THR A 79 9.15 16.15 -26.76
N SER A 80 8.51 16.85 -25.81
CA SER A 80 7.33 17.67 -26.08
C SER A 80 7.40 18.93 -25.22
N ALA A 81 8.38 19.78 -25.54
CA ALA A 81 8.37 21.17 -25.10
C ALA A 81 7.36 21.93 -25.96
N LYS A 82 6.32 22.43 -25.29
CA LYS A 82 5.38 23.46 -25.79
C LYS A 82 6.15 24.59 -26.49
N LYS A 83 5.80 24.90 -27.74
CA LYS A 83 5.91 26.26 -28.27
C LYS A 83 4.49 26.79 -28.48
N VAL A 84 4.05 27.65 -27.56
CA VAL A 84 2.86 28.49 -27.74
C VAL A 84 3.36 29.82 -28.27
N GLU A 85 3.03 30.14 -29.52
CA GLU A 85 3.15 31.50 -30.07
C GLU A 85 1.88 31.80 -30.91
N LYS A 86 0.91 32.42 -30.25
CA LYS A 86 0.00 33.45 -30.79
C LYS A 86 0.09 34.55 -29.74
N VAL A 87 0.47 35.79 -30.05
CA VAL A 87 -0.29 36.93 -30.62
C VAL A 87 0.79 37.98 -30.97
N ALA A 88 0.82 38.70 -32.11
CA ALA A 88 0.01 39.89 -32.42
C ALA A 88 0.42 40.50 -33.79
N VAL A 89 -0.59 40.92 -34.58
CA VAL A 89 -0.77 42.24 -35.23
C VAL A 89 0.39 42.90 -36.01
N ALA A 90 0.18 43.10 -37.33
CA ALA A 90 0.27 44.38 -38.07
C ALA A 90 0.45 44.18 -39.60
N ALA A 91 -0.18 45.08 -40.37
CA ALA A 91 -0.14 45.32 -41.83
C ALA A 91 -1.13 44.51 -42.70
#